data_AF-A0A382C6Q9-F1
#
_entry.id   AF-A0A382C6Q9-F1
#
_cell.length_a   1.000
_cell.length_b   1.000
_cell.length_c   1.000
_cell.angle_alpha   90.00
_cell.angle_beta   90.00
_cell.angle_gamma   90.00
#
_symmetry.space_group_name_H-M   'P 1'
#
loop_
_entity.id
_entity.type
_entity.pdbx_description
1 polymer ?
#
loop_
_entity_poly.entity_id
_entity_poly.type
_entity_poly.pdbx_seq_one_letter_code
_entity_poly.pdbx_strand_id
1 'polypeptide(L)'
;EHTYFYLNDEGDEVSGLSSGTRTLVFDVRKLDDPVLVGQYVTESPATDHNLYIRGNLMYQSNYRSGLRVYDVTDPAELSPVGYFDTVPWGSNEGMGNLSTGALGSWSNYPFFDSGVIVVTSGLEGLFLLKVQGVDE
;
A
#
# COMPACT_ATOMS: atom_id res chain seq x y z
N GLU A 1 2.59 -19.29 -8.73
CA GLU A 1 4.02 -19.01 -8.52
C GLU A 1 4.18 -17.52 -8.24
N HIS A 2 4.75 -17.14 -7.10
CA HIS A 2 5.05 -15.73 -6.79
C HIS A 2 6.45 -15.41 -7.32
N THR A 3 6.55 -14.83 -8.51
CA THR A 3 7.83 -14.50 -9.16
C THR A 3 8.25 -13.05 -8.96
N TYR A 4 7.35 -12.22 -8.43
CA TYR A 4 7.60 -10.81 -8.16
C TYR A 4 7.41 -10.52 -6.67
N PHE A 5 8.29 -9.67 -6.15
CA PHE A 5 8.27 -9.19 -4.78
C PHE A 5 8.05 -7.67 -4.80
N TYR A 6 6.98 -7.24 -4.13
CA TYR A 6 6.64 -5.84 -3.96
C TYR A 6 7.20 -5.37 -2.63
N LEU A 7 7.98 -4.29 -2.66
CA LEU A 7 8.64 -3.74 -1.50
C LEU A 7 8.27 -2.28 -1.32
N ASN A 8 7.94 -1.97 -0.08
CA ASN A 8 7.75 -0.62 0.44
C ASN A 8 9.03 -0.19 1.17
N ASP A 9 9.32 1.11 1.20
CA ASP A 9 10.45 1.67 1.95
C ASP A 9 9.97 2.90 2.73
N GLU A 10 9.41 2.62 3.90
CA GLU A 10 8.82 3.58 4.85
C GLU A 10 9.70 4.81 5.15
N GLY A 11 11.03 4.68 5.00
CA GLY A 11 11.97 5.77 5.25
C GLY A 11 12.19 6.70 4.05
N ASP A 12 11.78 6.32 2.85
CA ASP A 12 12.21 6.99 1.63
C ASP A 12 11.49 8.32 1.38
N GLU A 13 10.22 8.45 1.77
CA GLU A 13 9.47 9.70 1.61
C GLU A 13 9.96 10.72 2.63
N VAL A 14 10.25 10.27 3.86
CA VAL A 14 10.79 11.12 4.94
C VAL A 14 12.20 11.59 4.63
N SER A 15 13.00 10.74 3.97
CA SER A 15 14.36 11.06 3.56
C SER A 15 14.42 11.91 2.28
N GLY A 16 13.27 12.18 1.64
CA GLY A 16 13.19 12.90 0.37
C GLY A 16 13.78 12.14 -0.83
N LEU A 17 13.89 10.81 -0.72
CA LEU A 17 14.39 9.92 -1.77
C LEU A 17 13.30 9.57 -2.79
N SER A 18 12.04 9.75 -2.42
CA SER A 18 10.88 9.63 -3.29
C SER A 18 10.04 10.91 -3.26
N SER A 19 9.39 11.23 -4.40
CA SER A 19 8.46 12.36 -4.50
C SER A 19 7.06 12.05 -3.96
N GLY A 20 6.82 10.81 -3.56
CA GLY A 20 5.56 10.34 -3.00
C GLY A 20 5.65 8.87 -2.60
N THR A 21 4.54 8.29 -2.16
CA THR A 21 4.49 6.90 -1.69
C THR A 21 5.01 5.95 -2.77
N ARG A 22 6.04 5.15 -2.47
CA ARG A 22 6.74 4.35 -3.47
C ARG A 22 6.60 2.85 -3.23
N THR A 23 6.45 2.09 -4.30
CA THR A 23 6.55 0.64 -4.29
C THR A 23 7.55 0.18 -5.32
N LEU A 24 8.56 -0.56 -4.87
CA LEU A 24 9.58 -1.19 -5.69
C LEU A 24 9.11 -2.58 -6.10
N VAL A 25 9.41 -2.97 -7.34
CA VAL A 25 9.05 -4.27 -7.89
C VAL A 25 10.31 -5.04 -8.26
N PHE A 26 10.52 -6.15 -7.57
CA PHE A 26 11.65 -7.05 -7.80
C PHE A 26 11.18 -8.32 -8.50
N ASP A 27 11.89 -8.73 -9.54
CA ASP A 27 11.84 -10.09 -10.06
C ASP A 27 12.72 -10.98 -9.18
N VAL A 28 12.10 -12.02 -8.60
CA VAL A 28 12.72 -12.96 -7.67
C VAL A 28 12.71 -14.39 -8.22
N ARG A 29 12.61 -14.58 -9.55
CA ARG A 29 12.74 -15.91 -10.17
C ARG A 29 14.08 -16.60 -9.85
N LYS A 30 15.11 -15.82 -9.53
CA LYS A 30 16.35 -16.26 -8.89
C LYS A 30 16.42 -15.66 -7.49
N LEU A 31 16.25 -16.48 -6.47
CA LEU A 31 16.17 -16.02 -5.08
C LEU A 31 17.51 -15.47 -4.55
N ASP A 32 18.62 -15.88 -5.15
CA ASP A 32 19.99 -15.43 -4.84
C ASP A 32 20.46 -14.25 -5.72
N ASP A 33 19.65 -13.85 -6.70
CA ASP A 33 19.91 -12.73 -7.61
C ASP A 33 18.62 -11.94 -7.92
N PRO A 34 18.00 -11.27 -6.93
CA PRO A 34 16.82 -10.43 -7.17
C PRO A 34 17.14 -9.23 -8.06
N VAL A 35 16.29 -8.94 -9.03
CA VAL A 35 16.46 -7.82 -9.97
C VAL A 35 15.34 -6.80 -9.78
N LEU A 36 15.68 -5.53 -9.53
CA LEU A 36 14.71 -4.44 -9.56
C LEU A 36 14.24 -4.24 -11.01
N VAL A 37 12.98 -4.52 -11.28
CA VAL A 37 12.39 -4.44 -12.64
C VAL A 37 11.50 -3.22 -12.83
N GLY A 38 11.07 -2.59 -11.74
CA GLY A 38 10.22 -1.40 -11.81
C GLY A 38 10.02 -0.72 -10.47
N GLN A 39 9.39 0.44 -10.52
CA GLN A 39 8.88 1.15 -9.35
C GLN A 39 7.59 1.87 -9.72
N TYR A 40 6.72 2.05 -8.74
CA TYR A 40 5.52 2.85 -8.83
C TYR A 40 5.55 3.92 -7.76
N VAL A 41 5.26 5.17 -8.11
CA VAL A 41 5.26 6.32 -7.19
C VAL A 41 3.93 7.02 -7.31
N THR A 42 3.23 7.18 -6.21
CA THR A 42 1.95 7.91 -6.19
C THR A 42 2.16 9.42 -6.10
N GLU A 43 1.11 10.19 -6.37
CA GLU A 43 1.09 11.64 -6.11
C GLU A 43 0.97 11.97 -4.61
N SER A 44 0.64 11.00 -3.76
CA SER A 44 0.49 11.23 -2.33
C SER A 44 1.86 11.28 -1.65
N PRO A 45 2.13 12.27 -0.78
CA PRO A 45 3.35 12.31 0.01
C PRO A 45 3.25 11.46 1.30
N ALA A 46 2.20 10.65 1.45
CA ALA A 46 2.05 9.81 2.63
C ALA A 46 3.10 8.71 2.62
N THR A 47 3.56 8.33 3.81
CA THR A 47 4.48 7.22 3.96
C THR A 47 3.74 5.90 3.74
N ASP A 48 4.33 5.01 2.94
CA ASP A 48 3.89 3.63 2.86
C ASP A 48 4.09 2.89 4.20
N HIS A 49 3.43 1.75 4.42
CA HIS A 49 3.69 0.99 5.65
C HIS A 49 3.54 -0.52 5.49
N ASN A 50 2.33 -1.02 5.24
CA ASN A 50 2.08 -2.46 5.11
C ASN A 50 1.44 -2.75 3.76
N LEU A 51 1.89 -3.80 3.08
CA LEU A 51 1.25 -4.31 1.88
C LEU A 51 0.98 -5.81 1.97
N TYR A 52 -0.08 -6.25 1.31
CA TYR A 52 -0.43 -7.66 1.17
C TYR A 52 -0.94 -7.94 -0.25
N ILE A 53 -0.61 -9.11 -0.79
CA ILE A 53 -1.08 -9.57 -2.10
C ILE A 53 -2.15 -10.64 -1.90
N ARG A 54 -3.31 -10.50 -2.55
CA ARG A 54 -4.34 -11.54 -2.67
C ARG A 54 -4.79 -11.61 -4.13
N GLY A 55 -4.51 -12.74 -4.79
CA GLY A 55 -4.74 -12.88 -6.23
C GLY A 55 -3.91 -11.86 -7.01
N ASN A 56 -4.55 -11.09 -7.88
CA ASN A 56 -3.92 -10.03 -8.67
C ASN A 56 -4.02 -8.65 -8.02
N LEU A 57 -4.40 -8.57 -6.74
CA LEU A 57 -4.56 -7.30 -6.04
C LEU A 57 -3.54 -7.13 -4.94
N MET A 58 -2.99 -5.92 -4.86
CA MET A 58 -2.16 -5.43 -3.78
C MET A 58 -2.97 -4.47 -2.91
N TYR A 59 -2.96 -4.72 -1.60
CA TYR A 59 -3.64 -3.93 -0.58
C TYR A 59 -2.61 -3.25 0.29
N GLN A 60 -2.50 -1.93 0.20
CA GLN A 60 -1.49 -1.14 0.90
C GLN A 60 -2.12 -0.23 1.94
N SER A 61 -1.65 -0.32 3.17
CA SER A 61 -1.90 0.65 4.23
C SER A 61 -0.80 1.71 4.18
N ASN A 62 -1.18 2.91 3.74
CA ASN A 62 -0.26 4.03 3.51
C ASN A 62 -0.65 5.19 4.44
N TYR A 63 -0.54 4.96 5.75
CA TYR A 63 -0.89 5.87 6.84
C TYR A 63 -2.00 6.87 6.48
N ARG A 64 -1.62 8.13 6.26
CA ARG A 64 -2.54 9.24 6.01
C ARG A 64 -3.32 9.16 4.71
N SER A 65 -2.77 8.51 3.69
CA SER A 65 -3.48 8.31 2.43
C SER A 65 -4.47 7.13 2.48
N GLY A 66 -4.50 6.38 3.58
CA GLY A 66 -5.45 5.32 3.86
C GLY A 66 -5.09 3.96 3.24
N LEU A 67 -6.11 3.13 3.05
CA LEU A 67 -6.00 1.91 2.26
C LEU A 67 -5.95 2.28 0.77
N ARG A 68 -4.97 1.73 0.05
CA ARG A 68 -4.83 1.79 -1.40
C ARG A 68 -4.90 0.38 -1.98
N VAL A 69 -5.60 0.22 -3.09
CA VAL A 69 -5.73 -1.06 -3.78
C VAL A 69 -5.26 -0.90 -5.22
N TYR A 70 -4.36 -1.78 -5.64
CA TYR A 70 -3.79 -1.79 -6.99
C TYR A 70 -3.94 -3.17 -7.63
N ASP A 71 -4.20 -3.18 -8.93
CA ASP A 71 -4.03 -4.36 -9.77
C ASP A 71 -2.54 -4.53 -10.09
N VAL A 72 -2.04 -5.73 -9.83
CA VAL A 72 -0.65 -6.14 -10.02
C VAL A 72 -0.51 -7.27 -11.05
N THR A 73 -1.52 -7.45 -11.91
CA THR A 73 -1.48 -8.44 -13.02
C THR A 73 -0.29 -8.20 -13.92
N ASP A 74 0.01 -6.93 -14.22
CA ASP A 74 1.27 -6.53 -14.85
C ASP A 74 2.22 -5.93 -13.79
N PRO A 75 3.32 -6.63 -13.43
CA PRO A 75 4.28 -6.11 -12.46
C PRO A 75 5.06 -4.88 -12.96
N ALA A 76 5.06 -4.60 -14.27
CA ALA A 76 5.67 -3.40 -14.82
C ALA A 76 4.76 -2.17 -14.72
N GLU A 77 3.45 -2.36 -14.56
CA GLU A 77 2.45 -1.28 -14.56
C GLU A 77 1.35 -1.51 -13.51
N LEU A 78 1.56 -0.96 -12.31
CA LEU A 78 0.58 -1.02 -11.23
C LEU A 78 -0.60 -0.08 -11.55
N SER A 79 -1.82 -0.63 -11.54
CA SER A 79 -3.03 0.13 -11.88
C SER A 79 -3.91 0.38 -10.65
N PRO A 80 -4.32 1.62 -10.33
CA PRO A 80 -5.22 1.88 -9.20
C PRO A 80 -6.60 1.24 -9.40
N VAL A 81 -7.08 0.52 -8.38
CA VAL A 81 -8.41 -0.12 -8.36
C VAL A 81 -9.36 0.64 -7.44
N GLY A 82 -8.86 1.09 -6.29
CA GLY A 82 -9.68 1.81 -5.31
C GLY A 82 -8.88 2.28 -4.11
N TYR A 83 -9.52 3.09 -3.27
CA TYR A 83 -8.93 3.57 -2.03
C TYR A 83 -10.00 3.81 -0.98
N PHE A 84 -9.58 3.83 0.29
CA PHE A 84 -10.40 4.30 1.39
C PHE A 84 -9.51 5.07 2.37
N ASP A 85 -9.77 6.37 2.47
CA ASP A 85 -9.06 7.23 3.40
C ASP A 85 -9.66 7.06 4.81
N THR A 86 -8.86 6.49 5.72
CA THR A 86 -9.28 6.32 7.12
C THR A 86 -9.23 7.61 7.91
N VAL A 87 -8.53 8.65 7.44
CA VAL A 87 -8.39 9.95 8.10
C VAL A 87 -8.48 11.07 7.05
N PRO A 88 -9.66 11.30 6.45
CA PRO A 88 -9.85 12.23 5.30
C PRO A 88 -9.75 13.72 5.65
N TRP A 89 -9.13 14.05 6.78
CA TRP A 89 -8.91 15.41 7.25
C TRP A 89 -7.46 15.62 7.67
N GLY A 90 -7.02 16.87 7.56
CA GLY A 90 -5.62 17.23 7.77
C GLY A 90 -4.78 17.02 6.52
N SER A 91 -3.46 16.92 6.70
CA SER A 91 -2.52 16.73 5.60
C SER A 91 -2.14 15.27 5.43
N ASN A 92 -1.76 14.92 4.19
CA ASN A 92 -1.17 13.62 3.85
C ASN A 92 0.34 13.61 3.96
N GLU A 93 0.92 14.56 4.70
CA GLU A 93 2.37 14.59 4.92
C GLU A 93 2.82 13.27 5.53
N GLY A 94 3.92 12.73 5.00
CA GLY A 94 4.55 11.53 5.49
C GLY A 94 5.00 11.64 6.94
N MET A 95 5.59 10.57 7.46
CA MET A 95 5.84 10.42 8.88
C MET A 95 6.98 11.28 9.47
N GLY A 96 7.45 12.31 8.76
CA GLY A 96 8.40 13.30 9.28
C GLY A 96 7.96 13.94 10.60
N ASN A 97 6.67 13.91 10.90
CA ASN A 97 6.13 14.03 12.26
C ASN A 97 5.37 12.75 12.66
N LEU A 98 5.96 11.92 13.52
CA LEU A 98 5.36 10.66 13.97
C LEU A 98 4.02 10.83 14.69
N SER A 99 3.80 11.97 15.35
CA SER A 99 2.53 12.25 16.07
C SER A 99 1.38 12.61 15.13
N THR A 100 1.63 12.80 13.83
CA THR A 100 0.58 13.13 12.87
C THR A 100 0.64 12.29 11.60
N GLY A 101 1.82 12.04 11.02
CA GLY A 101 2.00 11.38 9.72
C GLY A 101 2.04 9.84 9.80
N ALA A 102 2.47 9.26 10.93
CA ALA A 102 2.41 7.82 11.18
C ALA A 102 1.06 7.37 11.78
N LEU A 103 0.05 8.23 11.69
CA LEU A 103 -1.28 7.99 12.22
C LEU A 103 -2.28 8.00 11.06
N GLY A 104 -2.95 6.88 10.86
CA GLY A 104 -3.83 6.60 9.72
C GLY A 104 -3.93 5.09 9.54
N SER A 105 -4.14 4.61 8.31
CA SER A 105 -4.19 3.17 8.02
C SER A 105 -2.87 2.52 8.43
N TRP A 106 -2.89 1.74 9.51
CA TRP A 106 -1.73 1.07 10.07
C TRP A 106 -1.50 -0.26 9.38
N SER A 107 -2.54 -1.07 9.25
CA SER A 107 -2.45 -2.36 8.57
C SER A 107 -3.81 -2.77 8.03
N ASN A 108 -3.79 -3.77 7.15
CA ASN A 108 -4.98 -4.36 6.57
C ASN A 108 -4.88 -5.89 6.54
N TYR A 109 -6.02 -6.57 6.46
CA TYR A 109 -6.09 -8.02 6.31
C TYR A 109 -7.14 -8.37 5.24
N PRO A 110 -6.71 -8.68 3.99
CA PRO A 110 -7.62 -8.92 2.88
C PRO A 110 -7.99 -10.39 2.68
N PHE A 111 -7.57 -11.31 3.57
CA PHE A 111 -7.61 -12.76 3.31
C PHE A 111 -8.88 -13.48 3.79
N PHE A 112 -9.94 -12.77 4.15
CA PHE A 112 -11.21 -13.45 4.43
C PHE A 112 -11.87 -13.93 3.14
N ASP A 113 -12.35 -15.18 3.13
CA ASP A 113 -13.07 -15.77 1.98
C ASP A 113 -14.30 -14.95 1.56
N SER A 114 -14.87 -14.18 2.49
CA SER A 114 -15.99 -13.28 2.22
C SER A 114 -15.63 -12.08 1.35
N GLY A 115 -14.35 -11.84 1.05
CA GLY A 115 -13.85 -10.62 0.40
C GLY A 115 -13.82 -9.39 1.32
N VAL A 116 -14.14 -9.56 2.61
CA VAL A 116 -14.04 -8.47 3.60
C VAL A 116 -12.57 -8.20 3.92
N ILE A 117 -12.21 -6.93 3.91
CA ILE A 117 -10.90 -6.44 4.29
C ILE A 117 -11.05 -5.75 5.64
N VAL A 118 -10.27 -6.20 6.62
CA VAL A 118 -10.15 -5.48 7.90
C VAL A 118 -9.06 -4.44 7.75
N VAL A 119 -9.34 -3.18 8.09
CA VAL A 119 -8.33 -2.11 8.11
C VAL A 119 -8.27 -1.51 9.50
N THR A 120 -7.06 -1.44 10.05
CA THR A 120 -6.79 -0.77 11.32
C THR A 120 -6.27 0.63 11.09
N SER A 121 -6.71 1.58 11.90
CA SER A 121 -6.32 2.99 11.86
C SER A 121 -5.88 3.46 13.24
N GLY A 122 -4.75 4.18 13.28
CA GLY A 122 -4.22 4.76 14.52
C GLY A 122 -5.08 5.88 15.11
N LEU A 123 -6.01 6.45 14.33
CA LEU A 123 -6.91 7.53 14.77
C LEU A 123 -8.37 7.08 14.84
N GLU A 124 -8.85 6.43 13.79
CA GLU A 124 -10.28 6.13 13.63
C GLU A 124 -10.66 4.68 13.95
N GLY A 125 -9.73 3.89 14.49
CA GLY A 125 -10.01 2.54 14.97
C GLY A 125 -10.06 1.49 13.87
N LEU A 126 -11.21 0.83 13.67
CA LEU A 126 -11.33 -0.36 12.81
C LEU A 126 -12.39 -0.14 11.71
N PHE A 127 -12.04 -0.50 10.48
CA PHE A 127 -12.95 -0.49 9.34
C PHE A 127 -13.07 -1.90 8.74
N LEU A 128 -14.28 -2.23 8.27
CA LEU A 128 -14.56 -3.41 7.46
C LEU A 128 -14.96 -2.95 6.07
N LEU A 129 -14.14 -3.26 5.07
CA LEU A 129 -14.29 -2.78 3.71
C LEU A 129 -14.48 -3.95 2.74
N LYS A 130 -15.01 -3.65 1.56
CA LYS A 130 -15.01 -4.54 0.38
C LYS A 130 -14.68 -3.73 -0.85
N VAL A 131 -13.93 -4.31 -1.78
CA VAL A 131 -13.69 -3.69 -3.09
C VAL A 131 -14.88 -4.01 -3.99
N GLN A 132 -15.49 -2.97 -4.57
CA GLN A 132 -16.62 -3.13 -5.48
C GLN A 132 -16.15 -3.81 -6.78
N GLY A 133 -16.92 -4.79 -7.27
CA GLY A 133 -16.65 -5.46 -8.56
C GLY A 133 -15.47 -6.44 -8.61
N VAL A 134 -14.86 -6.78 -7.47
CA VAL A 134 -13.74 -7.75 -7.40
C VAL A 134 -14.18 -9.12 -6.86
N ASP A 135 -15.03 -9.13 -5.84
CA ASP A 135 -15.48 -10.33 -5.12
C ASP A 135 -17.02 -10.51 -5.20
N GLU A 136 -17.66 -10.08 -6.31
CA GLU A 136 -19.10 -10.26 -6.59
C GLU A 136 -19.42 -11.58 -7.31
#